data_AF-K1YG33-F1
#
_entry.id   AF-K1YG33-F1
#
_cell.length_a   1.000
_cell.length_b   1.000
_cell.length_c   1.000
_cell.angle_alpha   90.00
_cell.angle_beta   90.00
_cell.angle_gamma   90.00
#
_symmetry.space_group_name_H-M   'P 1'
#
loop_
_entity.id
_entity.type
_entity.pdbx_description
1 polymer ?
#
loop_
_entity_poly.entity_id
_entity_poly.type
_entity_poly.pdbx_seq_one_letter_code
_entity_poly.pdbx_strand_id
1 'polypeptide(L)'
;MINFGYILTPSSQIDLDVSDNSLFKEIMKVVPDISTCIGCGSCVATCSSGVFTKTGFRNAVLLLERGMNSEAESMLKGCMLCGKCTLVCPRGINTRHAIVLICRKLG
;
A
#
# COMPACT_ATOMS: atom_id res chain seq x y z
N MET A 1 24.90 -37.53 -12.70
CA MET A 1 25.05 -36.06 -12.68
C MET A 1 24.89 -35.62 -11.24
N ILE A 2 25.94 -35.10 -10.61
CA ILE A 2 25.95 -34.75 -9.18
C ILE A 2 25.13 -33.47 -9.01
N ASN A 3 24.11 -33.49 -8.15
CA ASN A 3 23.29 -32.32 -7.83
C ASN A 3 24.00 -31.50 -6.73
N PHE A 4 24.62 -30.39 -7.11
CA PHE A 4 25.41 -29.53 -6.21
C PHE A 4 24.56 -28.66 -5.26
N GLY A 5 23.22 -28.74 -5.31
CA GLY A 5 22.35 -28.04 -4.35
C GLY A 5 22.26 -26.53 -4.53
N TYR A 6 22.91 -25.95 -5.54
CA TYR A 6 22.74 -24.54 -5.90
C TYR A 6 21.50 -24.39 -6.78
N ILE A 7 20.49 -23.68 -6.27
CA ILE A 7 19.29 -23.29 -7.00
C ILE A 7 19.35 -21.77 -7.20
N LEU A 8 19.06 -21.30 -8.40
CA LEU A 8 18.89 -19.87 -8.65
C LEU A 8 17.73 -19.35 -7.78
N THR A 9 18.01 -18.39 -6.91
CA THR A 9 16.96 -17.73 -6.15
C THR A 9 15.92 -17.13 -7.10
N PRO A 10 14.62 -17.28 -6.81
CA PRO A 10 13.59 -16.67 -7.63
C PRO A 10 13.83 -15.16 -7.68
N SER A 11 13.67 -14.57 -8.87
CA SER A 11 13.82 -13.13 -9.04
C SER A 11 12.75 -12.39 -8.22
N SER A 12 13.15 -11.37 -7.46
CA SER A 12 12.23 -10.44 -6.79
C SER A 12 11.81 -9.29 -7.70
N GLN A 13 12.08 -9.38 -8.99
CA GLN A 13 11.68 -8.40 -9.98
C GLN A 13 10.15 -8.40 -10.14
N ILE A 14 9.58 -7.21 -10.08
CA ILE A 14 8.16 -6.98 -10.38
C ILE A 14 8.08 -6.58 -11.85
N ASP A 15 7.32 -7.33 -12.64
CA ASP A 15 7.02 -6.97 -14.02
C ASP A 15 5.87 -5.96 -14.04
N LEU A 16 6.21 -4.69 -14.26
CA LEU A 16 5.25 -3.60 -14.27
C LEU A 16 4.40 -3.60 -15.55
N ASP A 17 4.89 -4.18 -16.65
CA ASP A 17 4.15 -4.24 -17.91
C ASP A 17 2.99 -5.25 -17.83
N VAL A 18 3.12 -6.26 -16.97
CA VAL A 18 2.08 -7.27 -16.71
C VAL A 18 1.18 -6.90 -15.53
N SER A 19 1.62 -6.01 -14.64
CA SER A 19 0.90 -5.69 -13.40
C SER A 19 -0.47 -5.04 -13.65
N ASP A 20 -1.54 -5.59 -13.03
CA ASP A 20 -2.88 -5.03 -13.13
C ASP A 20 -3.13 -3.94 -12.07
N ASN A 21 -3.16 -2.69 -12.51
CA ASN A 21 -3.48 -1.52 -11.67
C ASN A 21 -4.92 -1.01 -11.83
N SER A 22 -5.82 -1.82 -12.41
CA SER A 22 -7.24 -1.48 -12.61
C SER A 22 -7.92 -1.01 -11.32
N LEU A 23 -7.72 -1.74 -10.22
CA LEU A 23 -8.27 -1.40 -8.91
C LEU A 23 -7.79 -0.03 -8.42
N PHE A 24 -6.49 0.26 -8.55
CA PHE A 24 -5.93 1.54 -8.14
C PHE A 24 -6.53 2.69 -8.95
N LYS A 25 -6.72 2.50 -10.26
CA LYS A 25 -7.42 3.46 -11.13
C LYS A 25 -8.88 3.67 -10.71
N GLU A 26 -9.59 2.63 -10.26
CA GLU A 26 -10.94 2.79 -9.71
C GLU A 26 -10.96 3.57 -8.40
N ILE A 27 -10.02 3.29 -7.49
CA ILE A 27 -9.88 4.00 -6.23
C ILE A 27 -9.59 5.49 -6.50
N MET A 28 -8.73 5.80 -7.48
CA MET A 28 -8.44 7.17 -7.89
C MET A 28 -9.67 7.94 -8.39
N LYS A 29 -10.66 7.27 -8.99
CA LYS A 29 -11.92 7.93 -9.40
C LYS A 29 -12.75 8.40 -8.20
N VAL A 30 -12.64 7.72 -7.05
CA VAL A 30 -13.40 8.04 -5.84
C VAL A 30 -12.59 8.94 -4.89
N VAL A 31 -11.29 8.70 -4.78
CA VAL A 31 -10.35 9.46 -3.95
C VAL A 31 -9.21 9.97 -4.83
N PRO A 32 -9.42 11.07 -5.59
CA PRO A 32 -8.40 11.57 -6.53
C PRO A 32 -7.13 12.05 -5.81
N ASP A 33 -7.25 12.51 -4.56
CA ASP A 33 -6.14 12.99 -3.75
C ASP A 33 -5.03 11.94 -3.58
N ILE A 34 -5.37 10.65 -3.63
CA ILE A 34 -4.39 9.56 -3.48
C ILE A 34 -3.30 9.63 -4.55
N SER A 35 -3.63 10.12 -5.75
CA SER A 35 -2.68 10.31 -6.86
C SER A 35 -1.62 11.36 -6.58
N THR A 36 -1.84 12.23 -5.60
CA THR A 36 -0.90 13.27 -5.21
C THR A 36 0.12 12.79 -4.17
N CYS A 37 0.07 11.52 -3.78
CA CYS A 37 1.01 10.92 -2.84
C CYS A 37 2.43 10.95 -3.39
N ILE A 38 3.32 11.66 -2.71
CA ILE A 38 4.75 11.75 -3.08
C ILE A 38 5.63 10.72 -2.37
N GLY A 39 5.03 9.76 -1.65
CA GLY A 39 5.78 8.74 -0.92
C GLY A 39 6.65 9.28 0.24
N CYS A 40 6.34 10.44 0.82
CA CYS A 40 7.18 11.06 1.87
C CYS A 40 7.31 10.24 3.16
N GLY A 41 6.32 9.40 3.50
CA GLY A 41 6.36 8.53 4.69
C GLY A 41 5.91 9.17 6.01
N SER A 42 5.52 10.45 6.05
CA SER A 42 5.04 11.11 7.28
C SER A 42 3.89 10.34 7.95
N CYS A 43 2.97 9.80 7.15
CA CYS A 43 1.84 9.01 7.62
C CYS A 43 2.25 7.69 8.30
N VAL A 44 3.35 7.08 7.87
CA VAL A 44 3.88 5.84 8.47
C VAL A 44 4.64 6.18 9.75
N ALA A 45 5.46 7.22 9.72
CA ALA A 45 6.24 7.66 10.89
C ALA A 45 5.37 8.04 12.10
N THR A 46 4.18 8.62 11.88
CA THR A 46 3.24 8.97 12.96
C THR A 46 2.32 7.82 13.40
N CYS A 47 2.31 6.70 12.66
CA CYS A 47 1.32 5.66 12.87
C CYS A 47 1.63 4.85 14.13
N SER A 48 0.81 5.02 15.18
CA SER A 48 0.97 4.25 16.42
C SER A 48 0.74 2.76 16.24
N SER A 49 -0.14 2.36 15.30
CA SER A 49 -0.30 0.93 15.00
C SER A 49 0.90 0.36 14.24
N GLY A 50 1.62 1.17 13.45
CA GLY A 50 2.81 0.73 12.72
C GLY A 50 3.97 0.30 13.63
N VAL A 51 3.92 0.65 14.92
CA VAL A 51 4.88 0.21 15.93
C VAL A 51 4.66 -1.26 16.32
N PHE A 52 3.40 -1.69 16.38
CA PHE A 52 3.03 -3.02 16.88
C PHE A 52 2.65 -4.00 15.77
N THR A 53 2.23 -3.50 14.60
CA THR A 53 1.81 -4.30 13.46
C THR A 53 2.47 -3.82 12.17
N LYS A 54 2.57 -4.69 11.17
CA LYS A 54 3.04 -4.33 9.83
C LYS A 54 1.98 -3.53 9.07
N THR A 55 1.69 -2.30 9.52
CA THR A 55 0.74 -1.40 8.86
C THR A 55 1.41 -0.14 8.35
N GLY A 56 1.05 0.28 7.14
CA GLY A 56 1.64 1.47 6.53
C GLY A 56 0.90 1.93 5.29
N PHE A 57 0.29 3.11 5.38
CA PHE A 57 -0.48 3.69 4.27
C PHE A 57 0.39 3.96 3.04
N ARG A 58 1.60 4.51 3.21
CA ARG A 58 2.56 4.72 2.10
C ARG A 58 2.84 3.41 1.35
N ASN A 59 3.10 2.34 2.08
CA ASN A 59 3.45 1.05 1.49
C ASN A 59 2.24 0.46 0.76
N ALA A 60 1.03 0.58 1.35
CA ALA A 60 -0.20 0.15 0.69
C ALA A 60 -0.43 0.89 -0.63
N VAL A 61 -0.22 2.20 -0.69
CA VAL A 61 -0.32 2.97 -1.96
C VAL A 61 0.65 2.45 -3.00
N LEU A 62 1.93 2.25 -2.64
CA LEU A 62 2.94 1.71 -3.55
C LEU A 62 2.58 0.30 -4.07
N LEU A 63 2.04 -0.55 -3.19
CA LEU A 63 1.63 -1.91 -3.56
C LEU A 63 0.43 -1.90 -4.51
N LEU A 64 -0.55 -1.01 -4.28
CA LEU A 64 -1.69 -0.82 -5.18
C LEU A 64 -1.26 -0.31 -6.56
N GLU A 65 -0.32 0.63 -6.62
CA GLU A 65 0.24 1.12 -7.88
C GLU A 65 0.90 0.00 -8.70
N ARG A 66 1.45 -1.01 -8.02
CA ARG A 66 2.08 -2.20 -8.60
C ARG A 66 1.12 -3.38 -8.82
N GLY A 67 -0.18 -3.19 -8.59
CA GLY A 67 -1.17 -4.26 -8.71
C GLY A 67 -1.09 -5.36 -7.63
N MET A 68 -0.28 -5.17 -6.59
CA MET A 68 -0.09 -6.11 -5.49
C MET A 68 -1.19 -5.94 -4.43
N ASN A 69 -2.43 -6.20 -4.84
CA ASN A 69 -3.63 -5.89 -4.09
C ASN A 69 -3.74 -6.66 -2.75
N SER A 70 -3.39 -7.94 -2.72
CA SER A 70 -3.42 -8.78 -1.51
C SER A 70 -2.45 -8.29 -0.44
N GLU A 71 -1.24 -7.89 -0.85
CA GLU A 71 -0.24 -7.35 0.05
C GLU A 71 -0.65 -5.96 0.56
N ALA A 72 -1.21 -5.11 -0.31
CA ALA A 72 -1.74 -3.81 0.08
C ALA A 72 -2.85 -3.94 1.15
N GLU A 73 -3.77 -4.89 0.98
CA GLU A 73 -4.82 -5.18 1.96
C GLU A 73 -4.19 -5.60 3.31
N SER A 74 -3.19 -6.48 3.30
CA SER A 74 -2.49 -6.92 4.50
C SER A 74 -1.83 -5.76 5.26
N MET A 75 -1.28 -4.78 4.53
CA MET A 75 -0.69 -3.57 5.11
C MET A 75 -1.74 -2.64 5.73
N LEU A 76 -3.01 -2.76 5.36
CA LEU A 76 -4.08 -1.89 5.85
C LEU A 76 -4.93 -2.53 6.95
N LYS A 77 -4.95 -3.87 7.07
CA LYS A 77 -5.70 -4.61 8.10
C LYS A 77 -5.37 -4.18 9.53
N GLY A 78 -4.14 -3.74 9.79
CA GLY A 78 -3.72 -3.22 11.10
C GLY A 78 -4.25 -1.82 11.43
N CYS A 79 -4.90 -1.11 10.50
CA CYS A 79 -5.30 0.27 10.72
C CYS A 79 -6.44 0.40 11.76
N MET A 80 -6.18 1.17 12.83
CA MET A 80 -7.18 1.49 13.86
C MET A 80 -8.06 2.71 13.53
N LEU A 81 -7.99 3.23 12.29
CA LEU A 81 -8.74 4.40 11.80
C LEU A 81 -8.62 5.71 12.63
N CYS A 82 -7.58 5.84 13.45
CA CYS A 82 -7.37 7.01 14.32
C CYS A 82 -7.23 8.35 13.56
N GLY A 83 -6.73 8.33 12.31
CA GLY A 83 -6.65 9.51 11.43
C GLY A 83 -5.44 10.44 11.61
N LYS A 84 -4.46 10.06 12.45
CA LYS A 84 -3.20 10.83 12.60
C LYS A 84 -2.47 11.05 11.27
N CYS A 85 -2.56 10.06 10.38
CA CYS A 85 -1.98 10.10 9.04
C CYS A 85 -2.52 11.24 8.16
N THR A 86 -3.78 11.65 8.31
CA THR A 86 -4.34 12.80 7.58
C THR A 86 -3.76 14.13 8.10
N LEU A 87 -3.55 14.26 9.41
CA LEU A 87 -3.06 15.49 10.03
C LEU A 87 -1.62 15.83 9.62
N VAL A 88 -0.78 14.82 9.38
CA VAL A 88 0.63 15.00 9.02
C VAL A 88 0.88 14.97 7.51
N CYS A 89 -0.15 14.76 6.69
CA CYS A 89 0.02 14.61 5.25
C CYS A 89 0.28 15.98 4.60
N PRO A 90 1.47 16.23 4.00
CA PRO A 90 1.76 17.52 3.37
C PRO A 90 0.95 17.76 2.09
N ARG A 91 0.32 16.71 1.56
CA ARG A 91 -0.53 16.75 0.36
C ARG A 91 -2.02 16.81 0.68
N GLY A 92 -2.40 16.76 1.97
CA GLY A 92 -3.80 16.83 2.39
C GLY A 92 -4.65 15.62 2.00
N ILE A 93 -4.04 14.46 1.73
CA ILE A 93 -4.77 13.26 1.30
C ILE A 93 -5.73 12.82 2.40
N ASN A 94 -6.99 12.57 2.05
CA ASN A 94 -7.96 11.96 2.96
C ASN A 94 -7.66 10.46 3.17
N THR A 95 -6.57 10.19 3.90
CA THR A 95 -6.05 8.84 4.12
C THR A 95 -7.06 7.92 4.82
N ARG A 96 -7.89 8.44 5.73
CA ARG A 96 -8.93 7.65 6.40
C ARG A 96 -9.97 7.14 5.40
N HIS A 97 -10.48 8.01 4.52
CA HIS A 97 -11.44 7.61 3.49
C HIS A 97 -10.81 6.61 2.51
N ALA A 98 -9.56 6.86 2.07
CA ALA A 98 -8.84 5.94 1.20
C ALA A 98 -8.71 4.54 1.80
N ILE A 99 -8.28 4.43 3.07
CA ILE A 99 -8.10 3.13 3.74
C ILE A 99 -9.42 2.37 3.82
N VAL A 100 -10.51 3.02 4.24
CA VAL A 100 -11.83 2.37 4.35
C VAL A 100 -12.30 1.88 2.97
N LEU A 101 -12.14 2.70 1.94
CA LEU A 101 -12.53 2.33 0.57
C LEU A 101 -11.72 1.14 0.05
N ILE A 102 -10.41 1.15 0.27
CA ILE A 102 -9.51 0.07 -0.14
C ILE A 102 -9.90 -1.23 0.57
N CYS A 103 -10.03 -1.22 1.90
CA CYS A 103 -10.42 -2.40 2.66
C CYS A 103 -11.80 -2.92 2.27
N ARG A 104 -12.76 -2.05 1.91
CA ARG A 104 -14.10 -2.46 1.44
C ARG A 104 -14.09 -3.07 0.03
N LYS A 105 -13.15 -2.68 -0.83
CA LYS A 105 -13.03 -3.23 -2.19
C LYS A 105 -12.24 -4.55 -2.22
N LEU A 106 -11.35 -4.76 -1.24
CA LEU A 106 -10.44 -5.90 -1.18
C LEU A 106 -10.84 -7.01 -0.21
N GLY A 107 -11.59 -6.66 0.84
CA GLY A 107 -12.16 -7.62 1.80
C GLY A 107 -13.57 -8.06 1.40
#